data_AF-A0A840D1S3-F1
#
_entry.id   AF-A0A840D1S3-F1
#
_cell.length_a   1.000
_cell.length_b   1.000
_cell.length_c   1.000
_cell.angle_alpha   90.00
_cell.angle_beta   90.00
_cell.angle_gamma   90.00
#
_symmetry.space_group_name_H-M   'P 1'
#
loop_
_entity.id
_entity.type
_entity.pdbx_description
1 polymer ?
#
loop_
_entity_poly.entity_id
_entity_poly.type
_entity_poly.pdbx_seq_one_letter_code
_entity_poly.pdbx_strand_id
1 'polypeptide(L)'
;MARSLDDEDCDAIDAGLLLDPTDGRLWLSYGTYFGFIRIVELDPQTGKRVEGNKEINVAIDCEATTLMYRDGWYYLLGTHGTCCDGPNSTYNIVVGRSQKVTGPYIDNVGRDMLEGGGKMVIAAGDRKTGPGHFGRFIEEDGVEKMSYHYEADFDRGGRSVLAIRPLLWKNGWPVAGEAFKEGTYEIKSERRGYALELSVDFVRMQHNISRFWEKNDKPVEPLKSQTLDDVIGTWPKGDINVRIGDYMFRPHQKWTITAVADAGGYLGAPYYKIVIEGTKRALAATADAEVVTIPEFTGAPEQLWRIDQLTDGTYRIMPKKVPGTDRKLALVSIGDSTPTLAAFDINSDNSKWNFHDH
;
A
#
# COMPACT_ATOMS: atom_id res chain seq x y z
N MET A 1 19.01 31.25 4.75
CA MET A 1 18.88 30.61 6.06
C MET A 1 17.50 30.95 6.59
N ALA A 2 16.70 29.95 6.96
CA ALA A 2 15.55 30.14 7.83
C ALA A 2 16.05 30.30 9.27
N ARG A 3 15.49 31.25 10.02
CA ARG A 3 15.84 31.50 11.42
C ARG A 3 14.60 32.09 12.11
N SER A 4 14.40 31.77 13.38
CA SER A 4 13.44 32.50 14.22
C SER A 4 14.03 33.86 14.61
N LEU A 5 13.19 34.88 14.68
CA LEU A 5 13.48 36.17 15.32
C LEU A 5 12.84 36.25 16.71
N ASP A 6 13.29 37.19 17.54
CA ASP A 6 12.61 37.49 18.80
C ASP A 6 11.21 38.08 18.50
N ASP A 7 10.17 37.56 19.14
CA ASP A 7 8.76 38.00 19.02
C ASP A 7 8.18 37.83 17.59
N GLU A 8 8.40 36.67 16.98
CA GLU A 8 7.91 36.30 15.64
C GLU A 8 6.76 35.28 15.68
N ASP A 9 5.85 35.35 14.70
CA ASP A 9 4.69 34.46 14.53
C ASP A 9 5.02 33.17 13.74
N CYS A 10 6.29 32.75 13.72
CA CYS A 10 6.75 31.56 13.02
C CYS A 10 8.11 31.09 13.54
N ASP A 11 8.18 29.85 14.04
CA ASP A 11 9.44 29.20 14.37
C ASP A 11 10.08 28.53 13.15
N ALA A 12 11.39 28.68 12.99
CA ALA A 12 12.17 28.01 11.96
C ALA A 12 12.49 26.54 12.31
N ILE A 13 11.45 25.73 12.52
CA ILE A 13 11.52 24.29 12.80
C ILE A 13 10.96 23.47 11.64
N ASP A 14 11.15 22.15 11.69
CA ASP A 14 10.48 21.20 10.80
C ASP A 14 10.65 21.51 9.30
N ALA A 15 11.92 21.66 8.89
CA ALA A 15 12.29 21.97 7.53
C ALA A 15 11.89 20.85 6.53
N GLY A 16 11.06 21.19 5.56
CA GLY A 16 10.73 20.37 4.39
C GLY A 16 11.36 20.94 3.13
N LEU A 17 11.99 20.11 2.30
CA LEU A 17 12.66 20.55 1.07
C LEU A 17 11.98 19.99 -0.18
N LEU A 18 11.88 20.81 -1.22
CA LEU A 18 11.53 20.41 -2.58
C LEU A 18 12.54 20.98 -3.56
N LEU A 19 13.32 20.10 -4.19
CA LEU A 19 13.99 20.44 -5.45
C LEU A 19 12.95 20.31 -6.57
N ASP A 20 12.48 21.44 -7.07
CA ASP A 20 11.38 21.51 -8.02
C ASP A 20 11.79 20.85 -9.35
N PRO A 21 11.12 19.74 -9.76
CA PRO A 21 11.48 19.05 -10.99
C PRO A 21 11.10 19.83 -12.26
N THR A 22 10.31 20.90 -12.15
CA THR A 22 9.83 21.69 -13.30
C THR A 22 10.78 22.79 -13.74
N ASP A 23 11.54 23.36 -12.79
CA ASP A 23 12.45 24.48 -13.05
C ASP A 23 13.82 24.40 -12.33
N GLY A 24 14.02 23.40 -11.47
CA GLY A 24 15.28 23.16 -10.76
C GLY A 24 15.51 24.05 -9.53
N ARG A 25 14.53 24.83 -9.09
CA ARG A 25 14.64 25.69 -7.90
C ARG A 25 14.50 24.86 -6.62
N LEU A 26 15.21 25.24 -5.56
CA LEU A 26 15.11 24.59 -4.26
C LEU A 26 14.20 25.41 -3.35
N TRP A 27 13.16 24.78 -2.83
CA TRP A 27 12.21 25.39 -1.91
C TRP A 27 12.32 24.76 -0.53
N LEU A 28 12.17 25.60 0.49
CA LEU A 28 12.13 25.20 1.89
C LEU A 28 10.78 25.62 2.48
N SER A 29 10.00 24.66 2.97
CA SER A 29 8.88 24.90 3.88
C SER A 29 9.35 24.75 5.33
N TYR A 30 8.86 25.60 6.23
CA TYR A 30 9.15 25.52 7.66
C TYR A 30 8.05 26.25 8.45
N GLY A 31 7.91 25.95 9.74
CA GLY A 31 6.94 26.62 10.60
C GLY A 31 6.50 25.77 11.77
N THR A 32 5.60 26.33 12.57
CA THR A 32 5.10 25.77 13.83
C THR A 32 3.58 25.89 13.90
N TYR A 33 2.95 25.05 14.72
CA TYR A 33 1.49 25.01 14.85
C TYR A 33 0.88 26.28 15.46
N PHE A 34 1.65 27.08 16.20
CA PHE A 34 1.19 28.36 16.77
C PHE A 34 1.13 29.51 15.75
N GLY A 35 1.65 29.30 14.55
CA GLY A 35 1.90 30.36 13.58
C GLY A 35 1.73 29.87 12.15
N PHE A 36 2.38 30.58 11.22
CA PHE A 36 2.32 30.22 9.82
C PHE A 36 3.36 29.16 9.44
N ILE A 37 3.00 28.38 8.43
CA ILE A 37 3.96 27.70 7.57
C ILE A 37 4.42 28.68 6.50
N ARG A 38 5.73 28.79 6.34
CA ARG A 38 6.38 29.68 5.39
C ARG A 38 7.17 28.90 4.36
N ILE A 39 7.17 29.41 3.13
CA ILE A 39 8.04 28.95 2.06
C ILE A 39 9.05 30.03 1.69
N VAL A 40 10.30 29.62 1.52
CA VAL A 40 11.40 30.44 0.99
C VAL A 40 12.14 29.69 -0.11
N GLU A 41 12.80 30.44 -0.98
CA GLU A 41 13.68 29.88 -2.00
C GLU A 41 15.11 29.79 -1.48
N LEU A 42 15.74 28.64 -1.73
CA LEU A 42 17.13 28.38 -1.47
C LEU A 42 17.91 28.23 -2.78
N ASP A 43 19.18 28.61 -2.75
CA ASP A 43 20.14 28.28 -3.78
C ASP A 43 20.47 26.76 -3.67
N PRO A 44 20.29 25.98 -4.74
CA PRO A 44 20.46 24.52 -4.69
C PRO A 44 21.92 24.07 -4.51
N GLN A 45 22.91 24.93 -4.80
CA GLN A 45 24.33 24.61 -4.64
C GLN A 45 24.82 24.88 -3.21
N THR A 46 24.30 25.92 -2.57
CA THR A 46 24.78 26.40 -1.28
C THR A 46 23.85 26.12 -0.11
N GLY A 47 22.58 25.82 -0.37
CA GLY A 47 21.52 25.71 0.65
C GLY A 47 21.19 27.05 1.34
N LYS A 48 21.77 28.17 0.89
CA LYS A 48 21.48 29.49 1.44
C LYS A 48 20.17 30.01 0.85
N ARG A 49 19.51 30.92 1.57
CA ARG A 49 18.31 31.58 1.05
C ARG A 49 18.75 32.52 -0.07
N VAL A 50 18.02 32.52 -1.18
CA VAL A 50 18.28 33.41 -2.32
C VAL A 50 18.19 34.86 -1.84
N GLU A 51 19.15 35.69 -2.26
CA GLU A 51 19.21 37.09 -1.86
C GLU A 51 17.94 37.84 -2.29
N GLY A 52 17.32 38.58 -1.35
CA GLY A 52 16.09 39.31 -1.59
C GLY A 52 14.79 38.47 -1.64
N ASN A 53 14.88 37.13 -1.60
CA ASN A 53 13.69 36.28 -1.48
C ASN A 53 12.98 36.58 -0.16
N LYS A 54 11.65 36.77 -0.18
CA LYS A 54 10.79 36.97 0.99
C LYS A 54 10.00 35.71 1.30
N GLU A 55 9.76 35.44 2.57
CA GLU A 55 8.93 34.34 3.02
C GLU A 55 7.48 34.55 2.59
N ILE A 56 6.79 33.45 2.29
CA ILE A 56 5.38 33.43 1.90
C ILE A 56 4.66 32.51 2.88
N ASN A 57 3.66 33.03 3.57
CA ASN A 57 2.77 32.22 4.41
C ASN A 57 1.87 31.38 3.50
N VAL A 58 1.81 30.07 3.73
CA VAL A 58 1.09 29.11 2.86
C VAL A 58 0.13 28.19 3.61
N ALA A 59 0.23 28.11 4.93
CA ALA A 59 -0.70 27.38 5.79
C ALA A 59 -0.63 27.93 7.23
N ILE A 60 -1.62 27.57 8.06
CA ILE A 60 -1.66 27.83 9.51
C ILE A 60 -2.13 26.55 10.23
N ASP A 61 -2.08 26.51 11.56
CA ASP A 61 -2.57 25.42 12.41
C ASP A 61 -1.93 24.05 12.11
N CYS A 62 -0.70 24.06 11.57
CA CYS A 62 0.06 22.86 11.25
C CYS A 62 1.56 23.04 11.44
N GLU A 63 2.29 21.93 11.52
CA GLU A 63 3.76 21.86 11.57
C GLU A 63 4.26 20.62 10.80
N ALA A 64 5.55 20.24 10.92
CA ALA A 64 6.11 19.06 10.26
C ALA A 64 5.87 19.02 8.74
N THR A 65 5.97 20.18 8.09
CA THR A 65 5.56 20.30 6.68
C THR A 65 6.56 19.74 5.70
N THR A 66 6.05 19.27 4.57
CA THR A 66 6.87 18.85 3.45
C THR A 66 6.12 19.00 2.14
N LEU A 67 6.90 19.11 1.07
CA LEU A 67 6.44 19.46 -0.25
C LEU A 67 6.63 18.27 -1.20
N MET A 68 5.65 18.05 -2.07
CA MET A 68 5.75 17.06 -3.15
C MET A 68 5.26 17.67 -4.46
N TYR A 69 5.83 17.23 -5.57
CA TYR A 69 5.30 17.53 -6.90
C TYR A 69 4.80 16.25 -7.57
N ARG A 70 3.62 16.30 -8.18
CA ARG A 70 3.07 15.22 -9.01
C ARG A 70 2.02 15.76 -9.99
N ASP A 71 2.10 15.33 -11.24
CA ASP A 71 1.06 15.52 -12.26
C ASP A 71 0.56 16.98 -12.38
N GLY A 72 1.49 17.95 -12.34
CA GLY A 72 1.17 19.39 -12.44
C GLY A 72 0.74 20.06 -11.13
N TRP A 73 0.74 19.32 -10.01
CA TRP A 73 0.35 19.81 -8.69
C TRP A 73 1.51 19.78 -7.71
N TYR A 74 1.63 20.86 -6.93
CA TYR A 74 2.40 20.90 -5.70
C TYR A 74 1.49 20.53 -4.55
N TYR A 75 1.92 19.60 -3.71
CA TYR A 75 1.23 19.20 -2.48
C TYR A 75 2.03 19.72 -1.30
N LEU A 76 1.35 20.37 -0.36
CA LEU A 76 1.88 20.72 0.96
C LEU A 76 1.23 19.78 1.95
N LEU A 77 2.02 18.87 2.53
CA LEU A 77 1.57 18.11 3.69
C LEU A 77 1.97 18.85 4.96
N GLY A 78 1.14 18.70 5.99
CA GLY A 78 1.40 19.20 7.33
C GLY A 78 0.76 18.31 8.37
N THR A 79 1.19 18.44 9.61
CA THR A 79 0.62 17.73 10.75
C THR A 79 -0.26 18.69 11.55
N HIS A 80 -1.53 18.33 11.72
CA HIS A 80 -2.51 19.05 12.54
C HIS A 80 -2.65 18.38 13.91
N GLY A 81 -3.07 19.15 14.91
CA GLY A 81 -3.40 18.63 16.25
C GLY A 81 -2.28 18.82 17.26
N THR A 82 -2.46 18.22 18.44
CA THR A 82 -1.54 18.36 19.56
C THR A 82 -0.43 17.32 19.51
N CYS A 83 0.82 17.78 19.55
CA CYS A 83 2.01 16.95 19.68
C CYS A 83 2.29 16.57 21.13
N CYS A 84 3.22 15.62 21.31
CA CYS A 84 4.03 15.53 22.52
C CYS A 84 3.27 15.24 23.83
N ASP A 85 2.01 14.82 23.73
CA ASP A 85 1.13 14.44 24.84
C ASP A 85 0.94 12.91 24.91
N GLY A 86 1.93 12.18 24.36
CA GLY A 86 1.95 10.72 24.34
C GLY A 86 0.63 10.13 23.83
N PRO A 87 -0.03 9.23 24.60
CA PRO A 87 -1.30 8.62 24.22
C PRO A 87 -2.44 9.59 23.88
N ASN A 88 -2.40 10.83 24.38
CA ASN A 88 -3.43 11.85 24.17
C ASN A 88 -3.17 12.71 22.92
N SER A 89 -2.04 12.52 22.23
CA SER A 89 -1.69 13.30 21.04
C SER A 89 -2.74 13.12 19.95
N THR A 90 -3.27 14.24 19.46
CA THR A 90 -4.34 14.30 18.43
C THR A 90 -3.79 14.54 17.03
N TYR A 91 -2.46 14.45 16.89
CA TYR A 91 -1.73 14.54 15.64
C TYR A 91 -2.39 13.74 14.50
N ASN A 92 -2.46 14.36 13.33
CA ASN A 92 -2.87 13.74 12.08
C ASN A 92 -2.20 14.45 10.91
N ILE A 93 -1.92 13.70 9.83
CA ILE A 93 -1.27 14.27 8.65
C ILE A 93 -2.35 14.66 7.65
N VAL A 94 -2.30 15.91 7.19
CA VAL A 94 -3.21 16.47 6.18
C VAL A 94 -2.43 16.98 4.97
N VAL A 95 -3.15 17.27 3.89
CA VAL A 95 -2.58 17.79 2.64
C VAL A 95 -3.49 18.80 1.97
N GLY A 96 -2.90 19.86 1.41
CA GLY A 96 -3.50 20.72 0.40
C GLY A 96 -2.66 20.69 -0.89
N ARG A 97 -3.22 21.18 -2.00
CA ARG A 97 -2.48 21.26 -3.27
C ARG A 97 -2.63 22.60 -3.97
N SER A 98 -1.65 22.94 -4.79
CA SER A 98 -1.61 24.16 -5.59
C SER A 98 -0.98 23.91 -6.96
N GLN A 99 -1.29 24.78 -7.92
CA GLN A 99 -0.58 24.82 -9.21
C GLN A 99 0.73 25.61 -9.14
N LYS A 100 1.00 26.28 -8.01
CA LYS A 100 2.24 27.02 -7.76
C LYS A 100 2.83 26.56 -6.43
N VAL A 101 4.13 26.37 -6.37
CA VAL A 101 4.84 26.04 -5.12
C VAL A 101 4.65 27.11 -4.02
N THR A 102 4.29 28.33 -4.38
CA THR A 102 4.00 29.41 -3.44
C THR A 102 2.53 29.49 -3.02
N GLY A 103 1.73 28.47 -3.34
CA GLY A 103 0.31 28.45 -3.03
C GLY A 103 -0.57 29.32 -3.94
N PRO A 104 -1.84 29.54 -3.56
CA PRO A 104 -2.49 29.02 -2.34
C PRO A 104 -2.65 27.50 -2.38
N TYR A 105 -2.58 26.85 -1.22
CA TYR A 105 -2.81 25.40 -1.08
C TYR A 105 -4.24 25.15 -0.62
N ILE A 106 -5.00 24.46 -1.47
CA ILE A 106 -6.42 24.21 -1.25
C ILE A 106 -6.63 22.72 -1.04
N ASP A 107 -7.49 22.35 -0.09
CA ASP A 107 -7.85 20.95 0.15
C ASP A 107 -8.89 20.42 -0.87
N ASN A 108 -9.35 19.18 -0.67
CA ASN A 108 -10.25 18.53 -1.63
C ASN A 108 -11.70 19.02 -1.59
N VAL A 109 -12.07 19.89 -0.65
CA VAL A 109 -13.40 20.49 -0.56
C VAL A 109 -13.38 22.00 -0.77
N GLY A 110 -12.21 22.57 -1.09
CA GLY A 110 -12.06 23.98 -1.45
C GLY A 110 -11.65 24.89 -0.30
N ARG A 111 -11.24 24.36 0.86
CA ARG A 111 -10.77 25.18 1.99
C ARG A 111 -9.28 25.46 1.85
N ASP A 112 -8.90 26.71 2.09
CA ASP A 112 -7.51 27.15 2.08
C ASP A 112 -6.78 26.66 3.34
N MET A 113 -5.54 26.18 3.19
CA MET A 113 -4.70 25.81 4.34
C MET A 113 -4.33 27.02 5.22
N LEU A 114 -4.37 28.25 4.69
CA LEU A 114 -4.27 29.49 5.49
C LEU A 114 -5.51 29.74 6.36
N GLU A 115 -6.60 29.02 6.12
CA GLU A 115 -7.80 29.04 6.95
C GLU A 115 -7.95 27.73 7.74
N GLY A 116 -6.87 26.95 7.90
CA GLY A 116 -6.85 25.65 8.59
C GLY A 116 -7.48 24.50 7.78
N GLY A 117 -7.56 24.63 6.45
CA GLY A 117 -7.95 23.55 5.54
C GLY A 117 -6.92 22.42 5.49
N GLY A 118 -7.34 21.27 4.95
CA GLY A 118 -6.46 20.11 4.83
C GLY A 118 -7.23 18.82 4.63
N LYS A 119 -6.90 18.08 3.58
CA LYS A 119 -7.40 16.73 3.35
C LYS A 119 -6.63 15.75 4.24
N MET A 120 -7.32 14.95 5.02
CA MET A 120 -6.69 13.89 5.81
C MET A 120 -5.99 12.84 4.95
N VAL A 121 -4.72 12.55 5.29
CA VAL A 121 -3.87 11.50 4.69
C VAL A 121 -3.80 10.28 5.60
N ILE A 122 -3.54 10.50 6.90
CA ILE A 122 -3.52 9.45 7.95
C ILE A 122 -3.92 10.05 9.30
N ALA A 123 -4.61 9.26 10.11
CA ALA A 123 -5.02 9.57 11.47
C ALA A 123 -4.68 8.42 12.43
N ALA A 124 -5.05 8.58 13.71
CA ALA A 124 -5.00 7.51 14.69
C ALA A 124 -5.78 6.27 14.22
N GLY A 125 -5.31 5.09 14.60
CA GLY A 125 -5.89 3.81 14.19
C GLY A 125 -5.11 2.63 14.80
N ASP A 126 -5.74 1.45 14.87
CA ASP A 126 -5.11 0.21 15.35
C ASP A 126 -4.33 0.37 16.67
N ARG A 127 -4.96 1.06 17.62
CA ARG A 127 -4.42 1.36 18.95
C ARG A 127 -3.11 2.16 18.92
N LYS A 128 -2.95 3.02 17.91
CA LYS A 128 -1.86 3.99 17.77
C LYS A 128 -2.43 5.38 17.53
N THR A 129 -1.86 6.38 18.18
CA THR A 129 -2.32 7.78 18.11
C THR A 129 -1.21 8.73 17.72
N GLY A 130 -1.61 9.88 17.18
CA GLY A 130 -0.73 10.96 16.79
C GLY A 130 0.25 10.67 15.64
N PRO A 131 -0.19 10.29 14.43
CA PRO A 131 0.71 10.27 13.28
C PRO A 131 1.22 11.66 12.88
N GLY A 132 2.54 11.81 12.74
CA GLY A 132 3.20 13.07 12.33
C GLY A 132 4.49 12.85 11.52
N HIS A 133 5.09 13.95 11.02
CA HIS A 133 6.34 13.97 10.22
C HIS A 133 6.33 13.03 9.01
N PHE A 134 5.61 13.42 7.96
CA PHE A 134 5.55 12.67 6.71
C PHE A 134 6.92 12.59 6.00
N GLY A 135 7.27 11.39 5.55
CA GLY A 135 8.32 11.16 4.56
C GLY A 135 7.78 10.33 3.40
N ARG A 136 8.22 10.63 2.17
CA ARG A 136 7.89 9.84 0.96
C ARG A 136 9.12 9.10 0.47
N PHE A 137 8.92 7.84 0.07
CA PHE A 137 9.94 7.02 -0.58
C PHE A 137 9.33 6.35 -1.81
N ILE A 138 9.91 6.59 -2.99
CA ILE A 138 9.52 5.92 -4.23
C ILE A 138 10.49 4.76 -4.41
N GLU A 139 10.00 3.53 -4.27
CA GLU A 139 10.85 2.35 -4.41
C GLU A 139 11.05 1.97 -5.88
N GLU A 140 9.99 2.12 -6.66
CA GLU A 140 9.94 1.97 -8.11
C GLU A 140 8.63 2.55 -8.63
N ASP A 141 8.45 2.56 -9.96
CA ASP A 141 7.22 3.09 -10.56
C ASP A 141 5.98 2.31 -10.08
N GLY A 142 4.97 3.04 -9.61
CA GLY A 142 3.76 2.46 -9.01
C GLY A 142 3.91 1.92 -7.58
N VAL A 143 5.11 1.91 -6.98
CA VAL A 143 5.36 1.42 -5.62
C VAL A 143 5.95 2.54 -4.75
N GLU A 144 5.06 3.21 -4.03
CA GLU A 144 5.43 4.29 -3.13
C GLU A 144 5.15 3.90 -1.67
N LYS A 145 6.04 4.33 -0.77
CA LYS A 145 5.88 4.21 0.67
C LYS A 145 5.84 5.60 1.30
N MET A 146 5.11 5.71 2.38
CA MET A 146 5.20 6.83 3.31
C MET A 146 5.74 6.36 4.65
N SER A 147 6.62 7.16 5.24
CA SER A 147 7.05 7.04 6.63
C SER A 147 6.41 8.13 7.47
N TYR A 148 6.17 7.83 8.74
CA TYR A 148 5.71 8.78 9.75
C TYR A 148 5.92 8.14 11.12
N HIS A 149 5.94 8.92 12.20
CA HIS A 149 5.87 8.34 13.55
C HIS A 149 4.44 8.36 14.06
N TYR A 150 4.10 7.44 14.95
CA TYR A 150 3.04 7.65 15.92
C TYR A 150 3.65 8.22 17.20
N GLU A 151 2.99 9.18 17.83
CA GLU A 151 3.35 9.66 19.18
C GLU A 151 3.21 8.54 20.22
N ALA A 152 2.21 7.68 20.09
CA ALA A 152 2.00 6.57 21.01
C ALA A 152 1.44 5.30 20.36
N ASP A 153 2.11 4.18 20.62
CA ASP A 153 1.63 2.83 20.37
C ASP A 153 1.22 2.16 21.69
N PHE A 154 -0.09 1.90 21.87
CA PHE A 154 -0.63 1.37 23.11
C PHE A 154 -0.19 -0.07 23.38
N ASP A 155 0.11 -0.84 22.34
CA ASP A 155 0.60 -2.22 22.49
C ASP A 155 2.10 -2.25 22.84
N ARG A 156 2.76 -1.09 22.78
CA ARG A 156 4.15 -0.88 23.19
C ARG A 156 4.26 0.10 24.36
N GLY A 157 3.21 0.21 25.18
CA GLY A 157 3.21 1.01 26.40
C GLY A 157 3.22 2.52 26.17
N GLY A 158 2.67 2.98 25.04
CA GLY A 158 2.58 4.40 24.68
C GLY A 158 3.86 4.99 24.11
N ARG A 159 4.83 4.16 23.69
CA ARG A 159 6.07 4.64 23.07
C ARG A 159 5.80 5.18 21.66
N SER A 160 6.55 6.22 21.29
CA SER A 160 6.62 6.66 19.90
C SER A 160 7.27 5.58 19.04
N VAL A 161 6.71 5.34 17.85
CA VAL A 161 7.17 4.31 16.92
C VAL A 161 7.15 4.81 15.49
N LEU A 162 8.15 4.41 14.71
CA LEU A 162 8.15 4.57 13.26
C LEU A 162 7.10 3.64 12.63
N ALA A 163 6.33 4.18 11.70
CA ALA A 163 5.45 3.46 10.81
C ALA A 163 5.86 3.70 9.36
N ILE A 164 5.71 2.67 8.54
CA ILE A 164 5.87 2.74 7.09
C ILE A 164 4.64 2.08 6.48
N ARG A 165 3.93 2.81 5.62
CA ARG A 165 2.73 2.33 4.92
C ARG A 165 2.87 2.57 3.41
N PRO A 166 2.14 1.84 2.55
CA PRO A 166 2.00 2.21 1.15
C PRO A 166 1.45 3.65 1.02
N LEU A 167 1.88 4.38 -0.01
CA LEU A 167 1.31 5.68 -0.36
C LEU A 167 0.49 5.55 -1.64
N LEU A 168 -0.82 5.75 -1.54
CA LEU A 168 -1.77 5.61 -2.63
C LEU A 168 -2.19 6.98 -3.17
N TRP A 169 -2.72 6.99 -4.39
CA TRP A 169 -3.21 8.18 -5.07
C TRP A 169 -4.66 7.99 -5.50
N LYS A 170 -5.60 8.52 -4.71
CA LYS A 170 -7.04 8.43 -4.99
C LYS A 170 -7.56 9.75 -5.53
N ASN A 171 -8.03 9.76 -6.77
CA ASN A 171 -8.52 10.97 -7.44
C ASN A 171 -7.50 12.13 -7.39
N GLY A 172 -6.21 11.81 -7.54
CA GLY A 172 -5.11 12.76 -7.48
C GLY A 172 -4.76 13.27 -6.07
N TRP A 173 -5.14 12.57 -5.01
CA TRP A 173 -4.77 12.90 -3.62
C TRP A 173 -3.99 11.77 -2.96
N PRO A 174 -2.92 12.08 -2.20
CA PRO A 174 -2.21 11.08 -1.43
C PRO A 174 -3.09 10.57 -0.28
N VAL A 175 -3.09 9.26 -0.07
CA VAL A 175 -3.78 8.59 1.04
C VAL A 175 -2.87 7.48 1.55
N ALA A 176 -2.80 7.29 2.87
CA ALA A 176 -2.11 6.13 3.43
C ALA A 176 -2.83 4.84 3.03
N GLY A 177 -2.10 3.90 2.45
CA GLY A 177 -2.55 2.52 2.28
C GLY A 177 -2.55 1.78 3.59
N GLU A 178 -3.05 0.55 3.58
CA GLU A 178 -3.04 -0.31 4.76
C GLU A 178 -1.81 -1.21 4.78
N ALA A 179 -1.40 -1.63 5.98
CA ALA A 179 -0.49 -2.75 6.10
C ALA A 179 -1.21 -4.01 5.58
N PHE A 180 -0.51 -4.85 4.82
CA PHE A 180 -1.11 -6.08 4.32
C PHE A 180 -1.52 -6.98 5.50
N LYS A 181 -2.80 -7.33 5.54
CA LYS A 181 -3.40 -8.12 6.62
C LYS A 181 -3.23 -9.61 6.31
N GLU A 182 -2.92 -10.40 7.32
CA GLU A 182 -2.92 -11.86 7.20
C GLU A 182 -4.34 -12.40 7.17
N GLY A 183 -4.56 -13.49 6.42
CA GLY A 183 -5.89 -14.05 6.23
C GLY A 183 -5.98 -15.06 5.11
N THR A 184 -7.18 -15.56 4.84
CA THR A 184 -7.48 -16.37 3.67
C THR A 184 -8.15 -15.51 2.61
N TYR A 185 -7.65 -15.61 1.37
CA TYR A 185 -8.04 -14.74 0.27
C TYR A 185 -8.34 -15.52 -1.00
N GLU A 186 -9.26 -14.98 -1.80
CA GLU A 186 -9.20 -15.10 -3.26
C GLU A 186 -8.10 -14.15 -3.76
N ILE A 187 -7.13 -14.68 -4.51
CA ILE A 187 -6.10 -13.88 -5.21
C ILE A 187 -6.58 -13.67 -6.65
N LYS A 188 -7.08 -12.48 -6.96
CA LYS A 188 -7.77 -12.15 -8.20
C LYS A 188 -6.89 -11.33 -9.13
N SER A 189 -6.80 -11.71 -10.40
CA SER A 189 -6.09 -10.97 -11.45
C SER A 189 -6.93 -9.79 -11.94
N GLU A 190 -6.34 -8.59 -12.04
CA GLU A 190 -7.05 -7.43 -12.59
C GLU A 190 -7.34 -7.53 -14.08
N ARG A 191 -6.51 -8.27 -14.81
CA ARG A 191 -6.70 -8.48 -16.25
C ARG A 191 -8.13 -8.90 -16.61
N ARG A 192 -8.69 -9.85 -15.86
CA ARG A 192 -10.00 -10.47 -16.18
C ARG A 192 -10.93 -10.65 -14.99
N GLY A 193 -10.42 -10.52 -13.77
CA GLY A 193 -11.13 -10.83 -12.54
C GLY A 193 -11.16 -12.32 -12.21
N TYR A 194 -10.24 -13.11 -12.78
CA TYR A 194 -10.10 -14.54 -12.49
C TYR A 194 -9.15 -14.78 -11.32
N ALA A 195 -9.41 -15.85 -10.57
CA ALA A 195 -8.66 -16.22 -9.39
C ALA A 195 -7.49 -17.16 -9.70
N LEU A 196 -6.39 -16.98 -8.98
CA LEU A 196 -5.28 -17.92 -8.91
C LEU A 196 -5.75 -19.22 -8.26
N GLU A 197 -5.44 -20.37 -8.87
CA GLU A 197 -5.91 -21.66 -8.40
C GLU A 197 -4.97 -22.81 -8.71
N LEU A 198 -5.07 -23.91 -7.95
CA LEU A 198 -4.38 -25.15 -8.35
C LEU A 198 -4.96 -25.68 -9.67
N SER A 199 -4.08 -26.17 -10.54
CA SER A 199 -4.46 -26.92 -11.74
C SER A 199 -4.82 -28.36 -11.37
N VAL A 200 -6.00 -28.53 -10.76
CA VAL A 200 -6.57 -29.84 -10.40
C VAL A 200 -7.83 -30.13 -11.20
N ASP A 201 -8.17 -31.41 -11.26
CA ASP A 201 -9.39 -31.87 -11.92
C ASP A 201 -10.64 -31.33 -11.23
N PHE A 202 -11.61 -30.89 -12.04
CA PHE A 202 -12.86 -30.35 -11.54
C PHE A 202 -13.74 -31.46 -10.94
N VAL A 203 -14.03 -31.35 -9.65
CA VAL A 203 -14.99 -32.24 -8.96
C VAL A 203 -16.37 -31.61 -8.98
N ARG A 204 -17.29 -32.20 -9.76
CA ARG A 204 -18.68 -31.76 -9.88
C ARG A 204 -19.42 -31.88 -8.56
N MET A 205 -20.08 -30.80 -8.13
CA MET A 205 -21.04 -30.86 -7.02
C MET A 205 -22.35 -31.50 -7.47
N GLN A 206 -22.88 -32.38 -6.63
CA GLN A 206 -24.24 -32.88 -6.82
C GLN A 206 -25.26 -31.78 -6.49
N HIS A 207 -26.24 -31.60 -7.37
CA HIS A 207 -27.40 -30.75 -7.13
C HIS A 207 -28.62 -31.36 -7.80
N ASN A 208 -29.81 -30.99 -7.31
CA ASN A 208 -31.06 -31.39 -7.95
C ASN A 208 -31.22 -30.61 -9.26
N ILE A 209 -31.53 -31.32 -10.35
CA ILE A 209 -31.85 -30.73 -11.65
C ILE A 209 -33.37 -30.78 -11.80
N SER A 210 -34.01 -29.62 -11.88
CA SER A 210 -35.44 -29.51 -12.23
C SER A 210 -35.57 -29.04 -13.68
N ARG A 211 -36.53 -29.61 -14.41
CA ARG A 211 -36.84 -29.17 -15.78
C ARG A 211 -37.48 -27.78 -15.73
N PHE A 212 -37.05 -26.87 -16.60
CA PHE A 212 -37.48 -25.47 -16.56
C PHE A 212 -38.99 -25.26 -16.84
N TRP A 213 -39.68 -26.27 -17.38
CA TRP A 213 -41.12 -26.26 -17.64
C TRP A 213 -41.97 -26.93 -16.54
N GLU A 214 -41.34 -27.52 -15.52
CA GLU A 214 -42.05 -28.16 -14.41
C GLU A 214 -42.22 -27.16 -13.25
N LYS A 215 -43.45 -27.02 -12.76
CA LYS A 215 -43.73 -26.22 -11.58
C LYS A 215 -43.14 -26.92 -10.35
N ASN A 216 -42.13 -26.34 -9.74
CA ASN A 216 -41.50 -26.88 -8.54
C ASN A 216 -42.04 -26.16 -7.29
N ASP A 217 -43.02 -26.77 -6.62
CA ASP A 217 -43.63 -26.25 -5.39
C ASP A 217 -42.83 -26.65 -4.12
N LYS A 218 -41.65 -27.27 -4.25
CA LYS A 218 -40.79 -27.61 -3.10
C LYS A 218 -40.05 -26.38 -2.57
N PRO A 219 -39.79 -26.29 -1.25
CA PRO A 219 -38.96 -25.24 -0.67
C PRO A 219 -37.56 -25.20 -1.30
N VAL A 220 -37.02 -24.01 -1.50
CA VAL A 220 -35.65 -23.82 -1.99
C VAL A 220 -34.66 -24.14 -0.88
N GLU A 221 -33.86 -25.18 -1.07
CA GLU A 221 -32.78 -25.56 -0.15
C GLU A 221 -31.43 -24.99 -0.63
N PRO A 222 -30.70 -24.24 0.21
CA PRO A 222 -29.36 -23.77 -0.14
C PRO A 222 -28.37 -24.93 -0.35
N LEU A 223 -27.55 -24.85 -1.40
CA LEU A 223 -26.43 -25.77 -1.58
C LEU A 223 -25.32 -25.45 -0.57
N LYS A 224 -24.81 -26.47 0.11
CA LYS A 224 -23.60 -26.34 0.92
C LYS A 224 -22.40 -26.11 0.01
N SER A 225 -21.43 -25.31 0.46
CA SER A 225 -20.16 -25.18 -0.24
C SER A 225 -19.39 -26.51 -0.25
N GLN A 226 -18.61 -26.74 -1.31
CA GLN A 226 -17.67 -27.87 -1.35
C GLN A 226 -16.56 -27.64 -0.34
N THR A 227 -16.25 -28.67 0.43
CA THR A 227 -15.22 -28.66 1.48
C THR A 227 -13.90 -29.20 0.94
N LEU A 228 -12.81 -28.96 1.67
CA LEU A 228 -11.50 -29.52 1.33
C LEU A 228 -11.52 -31.06 1.35
N ASP A 229 -12.17 -31.66 2.34
CA ASP A 229 -12.28 -33.13 2.48
C ASP A 229 -12.97 -33.78 1.27
N ASP A 230 -13.90 -33.07 0.61
CA ASP A 230 -14.59 -33.56 -0.58
C ASP A 230 -13.64 -33.76 -1.79
N VAL A 231 -12.51 -33.04 -1.83
CA VAL A 231 -11.68 -32.93 -3.04
C VAL A 231 -10.19 -33.23 -2.83
N ILE A 232 -9.64 -33.06 -1.63
CA ILE A 232 -8.20 -33.18 -1.40
C ILE A 232 -7.64 -34.55 -1.78
N GLY A 233 -8.44 -35.61 -1.64
CA GLY A 233 -8.07 -36.97 -2.01
C GLY A 233 -7.88 -37.20 -3.52
N THR A 234 -8.38 -36.29 -4.37
CA THR A 234 -8.22 -36.36 -5.83
C THR A 234 -6.98 -35.61 -6.32
N TRP A 235 -6.35 -34.80 -5.47
CA TRP A 235 -5.22 -33.96 -5.86
C TRP A 235 -3.92 -34.77 -5.97
N PRO A 236 -3.02 -34.45 -6.92
CA PRO A 236 -1.70 -35.05 -6.97
C PRO A 236 -0.92 -34.85 -5.66
N LYS A 237 -0.13 -35.85 -5.27
CA LYS A 237 0.68 -35.79 -4.03
C LYS A 237 1.90 -34.87 -4.15
N GLY A 238 2.47 -34.77 -5.35
CA GLY A 238 3.67 -33.96 -5.62
C GLY A 238 3.35 -32.50 -5.89
N ASP A 239 4.20 -31.88 -6.68
CA ASP A 239 4.01 -30.51 -7.14
C ASP A 239 2.76 -30.41 -8.03
N ILE A 240 2.01 -29.32 -7.89
CA ILE A 240 0.82 -29.05 -8.70
C ILE A 240 0.98 -27.67 -9.34
N ASN A 241 0.83 -27.63 -10.67
CA ASN A 241 0.85 -26.38 -11.43
C ASN A 241 -0.26 -25.42 -10.97
N VAL A 242 -0.06 -24.14 -11.20
CA VAL A 242 -1.04 -23.10 -10.89
C VAL A 242 -1.64 -22.60 -12.20
N ARG A 243 -2.93 -22.27 -12.18
CA ARG A 243 -3.62 -21.61 -13.29
C ARG A 243 -4.45 -20.44 -12.76
N ILE A 244 -5.09 -19.73 -13.67
CA ILE A 244 -6.02 -18.64 -13.37
C ILE A 244 -7.38 -19.01 -13.99
N GLY A 245 -8.47 -18.92 -13.23
CA GLY A 245 -9.81 -19.32 -13.66
C GLY A 245 -10.95 -18.62 -12.92
N ASP A 246 -12.19 -18.92 -13.30
CA ASP A 246 -13.37 -18.34 -12.64
C ASP A 246 -13.38 -18.65 -11.14
N TYR A 247 -13.56 -17.61 -10.32
CA TYR A 247 -13.69 -17.83 -8.89
C TYR A 247 -15.03 -18.49 -8.55
N MET A 248 -14.95 -19.70 -8.00
CA MET A 248 -16.12 -20.51 -7.64
C MET A 248 -16.05 -20.94 -6.17
N PHE A 249 -15.35 -20.15 -5.33
CA PHE A 249 -15.23 -20.38 -3.89
C PHE A 249 -14.78 -21.80 -3.51
N ARG A 250 -13.93 -22.40 -4.36
CA ARG A 250 -13.47 -23.78 -4.21
C ARG A 250 -12.24 -23.87 -3.31
N PRO A 251 -12.03 -25.01 -2.60
CA PRO A 251 -10.87 -25.18 -1.75
C PRO A 251 -9.51 -24.93 -2.44
N HIS A 252 -9.38 -25.27 -3.73
CA HIS A 252 -8.14 -25.06 -4.50
C HIS A 252 -7.91 -23.62 -4.97
N GLN A 253 -8.79 -22.68 -4.60
CA GLN A 253 -8.75 -21.26 -4.96
C GLN A 253 -8.55 -20.36 -3.73
N LYS A 254 -8.56 -20.94 -2.52
CA LYS A 254 -8.47 -20.22 -1.25
C LYS A 254 -7.05 -20.25 -0.73
N TRP A 255 -6.44 -19.08 -0.60
CA TRP A 255 -5.04 -18.93 -0.23
C TRP A 255 -4.90 -18.26 1.13
N THR A 256 -4.37 -18.99 2.12
CA THR A 256 -3.97 -18.44 3.41
C THR A 256 -2.60 -17.79 3.30
N ILE A 257 -2.53 -16.51 3.64
CA ILE A 257 -1.33 -15.68 3.59
C ILE A 257 -0.96 -15.28 5.01
N THR A 258 0.26 -15.59 5.41
CA THR A 258 0.78 -15.37 6.78
C THR A 258 2.20 -14.89 6.74
N ALA A 259 2.59 -13.97 7.63
CA ALA A 259 3.97 -13.52 7.73
C ALA A 259 4.86 -14.69 8.20
N VAL A 260 6.08 -14.73 7.69
CA VAL A 260 7.07 -15.74 8.08
C VAL A 260 8.03 -15.10 9.08
N ALA A 261 7.93 -15.51 10.33
CA ALA A 261 8.85 -15.09 11.38
C ALA A 261 10.30 -15.37 10.96
N ASP A 262 11.20 -14.44 11.31
CA ASP A 262 12.65 -14.53 11.07
C ASP A 262 13.09 -14.63 9.59
N ALA A 263 12.17 -14.52 8.63
CA ALA A 263 12.49 -14.53 7.19
C ALA A 263 13.01 -13.17 6.66
N GLY A 264 13.07 -12.16 7.53
CA GLY A 264 13.30 -10.76 7.18
C GLY A 264 12.07 -10.10 6.56
N GLY A 265 12.30 -9.03 5.79
CA GLY A 265 11.22 -8.32 5.12
C GLY A 265 11.75 -7.35 4.06
N TYR A 266 10.87 -6.49 3.61
CA TYR A 266 11.13 -5.36 2.72
C TYR A 266 10.61 -4.08 3.38
N LEU A 267 10.76 -2.93 2.73
CA LEU A 267 10.45 -1.65 3.33
C LEU A 267 8.97 -1.57 3.77
N GLY A 268 8.75 -1.65 5.09
CA GLY A 268 7.44 -1.56 5.73
C GLY A 268 6.67 -2.86 5.91
N ALA A 269 7.19 -4.03 5.51
CA ALA A 269 6.46 -5.29 5.64
C ALA A 269 7.36 -6.55 5.71
N PRO A 270 6.91 -7.63 6.38
CA PRO A 270 7.61 -8.91 6.40
C PRO A 270 7.46 -9.67 5.07
N TYR A 271 8.25 -10.73 4.87
CA TYR A 271 7.91 -11.71 3.84
C TYR A 271 6.77 -12.62 4.29
N TYR A 272 5.94 -13.04 3.34
CA TYR A 272 4.78 -13.89 3.55
C TYR A 272 4.98 -15.27 2.94
N LYS A 273 4.30 -16.27 3.47
CA LYS A 273 4.02 -17.52 2.77
C LYS A 273 2.59 -17.51 2.27
N ILE A 274 2.36 -18.12 1.11
CA ILE A 274 1.04 -18.23 0.47
C ILE A 274 0.75 -19.73 0.35
N VAL A 275 -0.24 -20.23 1.09
CA VAL A 275 -0.58 -21.67 1.14
C VAL A 275 -2.05 -21.90 0.85
N ILE A 276 -2.41 -23.08 0.34
CA ILE A 276 -3.82 -23.45 0.17
C ILE A 276 -4.44 -23.65 1.56
N GLU A 277 -5.60 -23.03 1.80
CA GLU A 277 -6.34 -23.10 3.07
C GLU A 277 -6.51 -24.55 3.53
N GLY A 278 -6.23 -24.81 4.81
CA GLY A 278 -6.36 -26.14 5.42
C GLY A 278 -5.26 -27.13 5.02
N THR A 279 -4.23 -26.69 4.29
CA THR A 279 -3.10 -27.54 3.86
C THR A 279 -1.75 -26.92 4.20
N LYS A 280 -0.67 -27.67 3.94
CA LYS A 280 0.72 -27.16 3.97
C LYS A 280 1.25 -26.77 2.59
N ARG A 281 0.45 -26.95 1.54
CA ARG A 281 0.85 -26.78 0.14
C ARG A 281 1.10 -25.31 -0.15
N ALA A 282 2.31 -24.97 -0.59
CA ALA A 282 2.79 -23.60 -0.68
C ALA A 282 3.08 -23.19 -2.12
N LEU A 283 2.78 -21.93 -2.45
CA LEU A 283 3.15 -21.32 -3.72
C LEU A 283 4.67 -21.10 -3.78
N ALA A 284 5.29 -21.48 -4.89
CA ALA A 284 6.73 -21.38 -5.12
C ALA A 284 7.05 -20.89 -6.54
N ALA A 285 8.11 -20.09 -6.66
CA ALA A 285 8.73 -19.74 -7.94
C ALA A 285 9.64 -20.87 -8.44
N THR A 286 9.70 -21.09 -9.75
CA THR A 286 10.59 -22.06 -10.39
C THR A 286 11.77 -21.40 -11.10
N ALA A 287 12.79 -22.18 -11.46
CA ALA A 287 13.95 -21.68 -12.19
C ALA A 287 13.62 -21.15 -13.60
N ASP A 288 12.51 -21.63 -14.17
CA ASP A 288 12.04 -21.24 -15.50
C ASP A 288 11.17 -19.97 -15.47
N ALA A 289 11.16 -19.26 -14.33
CA ALA A 289 10.29 -18.10 -14.08
C ALA A 289 8.79 -18.43 -14.18
N GLU A 290 8.41 -19.64 -13.75
CA GLU A 290 7.00 -20.04 -13.60
C GLU A 290 6.61 -20.13 -12.13
N VAL A 291 5.32 -20.40 -11.87
CA VAL A 291 4.80 -20.67 -10.53
C VAL A 291 4.19 -22.07 -10.40
N VAL A 292 4.48 -22.69 -9.27
CA VAL A 292 3.99 -24.03 -8.91
C VAL A 292 3.55 -24.02 -7.45
N THR A 293 2.84 -25.06 -7.03
CA THR A 293 2.71 -25.36 -5.60
C THR A 293 3.46 -26.61 -5.21
N ILE A 294 4.22 -26.53 -4.13
CA ILE A 294 4.92 -27.67 -3.53
C ILE A 294 4.11 -28.24 -2.35
N PRO A 295 4.26 -29.52 -1.99
CA PRO A 295 3.45 -30.15 -0.94
C PRO A 295 3.57 -29.52 0.46
N GLU A 296 4.73 -28.95 0.79
CA GLU A 296 5.01 -28.39 2.11
C GLU A 296 5.91 -27.15 2.01
N PHE A 297 5.53 -26.07 2.71
CA PHE A 297 6.38 -24.90 2.89
C PHE A 297 7.67 -25.25 3.66
N THR A 298 8.81 -24.88 3.10
CA THR A 298 10.15 -25.16 3.65
C THR A 298 10.89 -23.91 4.13
N GLY A 299 10.40 -22.70 3.80
CA GLY A 299 11.09 -21.45 4.09
C GLY A 299 12.14 -21.04 3.06
N ALA A 300 12.26 -21.78 1.94
CA ALA A 300 13.18 -21.43 0.87
C ALA A 300 12.82 -20.05 0.25
N PRO A 301 13.82 -19.27 -0.22
CA PRO A 301 13.58 -17.94 -0.79
C PRO A 301 12.52 -17.88 -1.89
N GLU A 302 12.41 -18.90 -2.72
CA GLU A 302 11.42 -19.01 -3.79
C GLU A 302 9.98 -19.25 -3.31
N GLN A 303 9.78 -19.54 -2.02
CA GLN A 303 8.48 -19.73 -1.38
C GLN A 303 8.08 -18.53 -0.50
N LEU A 304 8.96 -17.54 -0.38
CA LEU A 304 8.74 -16.31 0.37
C LEU A 304 8.26 -15.23 -0.58
N TRP A 305 7.19 -14.54 -0.23
CA TRP A 305 6.50 -13.60 -1.10
C TRP A 305 6.47 -12.21 -0.50
N ARG A 306 6.75 -11.23 -1.35
CA ARG A 306 6.57 -9.81 -1.13
C ARG A 306 5.24 -9.39 -1.75
N ILE A 307 4.45 -8.65 -0.98
CA ILE A 307 3.14 -8.13 -1.39
C ILE A 307 3.16 -6.61 -1.22
N ASP A 308 3.16 -5.87 -2.33
CA ASP A 308 3.08 -4.41 -2.31
C ASP A 308 1.70 -3.96 -2.73
N GLN A 309 1.07 -3.11 -1.91
CA GLN A 309 -0.02 -2.27 -2.40
C GLN A 309 0.56 -1.16 -3.27
N LEU A 310 -0.01 -1.01 -4.46
CA LEU A 310 0.41 -0.09 -5.51
C LEU A 310 -0.28 1.27 -5.35
N THR A 311 0.23 2.29 -6.05
CA THR A 311 -0.30 3.65 -5.98
C THR A 311 -1.78 3.75 -6.40
N ASP A 312 -2.29 2.82 -7.21
CA ASP A 312 -3.69 2.77 -7.62
C ASP A 312 -4.58 1.91 -6.70
N GLY A 313 -4.00 1.34 -5.64
CA GLY A 313 -4.69 0.51 -4.65
C GLY A 313 -4.71 -0.99 -4.96
N THR A 314 -4.33 -1.40 -6.17
CA THR A 314 -4.13 -2.82 -6.53
C THR A 314 -2.83 -3.34 -5.91
N TYR A 315 -2.51 -4.61 -6.12
CA TYR A 315 -1.36 -5.27 -5.52
C TYR A 315 -0.42 -5.88 -6.55
N ARG A 316 0.86 -5.89 -6.18
CA ARG A 316 1.91 -6.67 -6.83
C ARG A 316 2.39 -7.77 -5.90
N ILE A 317 2.55 -8.97 -6.45
CA ILE A 317 3.02 -10.16 -5.73
C ILE A 317 4.35 -10.60 -6.35
N MET A 318 5.40 -10.75 -5.55
CA MET A 318 6.74 -11.10 -6.03
C MET A 318 7.38 -12.15 -5.13
N PRO A 319 8.07 -13.17 -5.67
CA PRO A 319 8.91 -14.03 -4.84
C PRO A 319 10.13 -13.25 -4.34
N LYS A 320 10.65 -13.62 -3.18
CA LYS A 320 11.91 -13.08 -2.63
C LYS A 320 13.08 -13.41 -3.56
N LYS A 321 13.05 -14.57 -4.20
CA LYS A 321 14.02 -14.98 -5.22
C LYS A 321 13.38 -15.89 -6.26
N VAL A 322 13.74 -15.73 -7.52
CA VAL A 322 13.50 -16.73 -8.56
C VAL A 322 14.78 -17.54 -8.74
N PRO A 323 14.74 -18.88 -8.62
CA PRO A 323 15.94 -19.70 -8.78
C PRO A 323 16.64 -19.42 -10.13
N GLY A 324 17.97 -19.40 -10.14
CA GLY A 324 18.74 -19.22 -11.38
C GLY A 324 18.80 -17.79 -11.94
N THR A 325 18.18 -16.78 -11.30
CA THR A 325 18.26 -15.39 -11.75
C THR A 325 18.24 -14.38 -10.60
N ASP A 326 18.90 -13.24 -10.81
CA ASP A 326 18.84 -12.08 -9.92
C ASP A 326 17.84 -11.02 -10.40
N ARG A 327 17.13 -11.29 -11.51
CA ARG A 327 16.09 -10.40 -12.01
C ARG A 327 14.93 -10.32 -11.00
N LYS A 328 14.46 -9.10 -10.75
CA LYS A 328 13.22 -8.86 -10.01
C LYS A 328 12.04 -9.20 -10.92
N LEU A 329 11.29 -10.25 -10.58
CA LEU A 329 10.11 -10.68 -11.32
C LEU A 329 8.89 -10.66 -10.39
N ALA A 330 7.72 -10.41 -10.97
CA ALA A 330 6.44 -10.39 -10.29
C ALA A 330 5.49 -11.42 -10.93
N LEU A 331 4.50 -11.86 -10.16
CA LEU A 331 3.40 -12.68 -10.66
C LEU A 331 2.60 -11.90 -11.71
N VAL A 332 2.49 -12.46 -12.90
CA VAL A 332 1.80 -11.84 -14.05
C VAL A 332 0.83 -12.84 -14.67
N SER A 333 -0.33 -12.35 -15.11
CA SER A 333 -1.34 -13.11 -15.83
C SER A 333 -1.15 -13.00 -17.36
N ILE A 334 -0.92 -14.13 -18.03
CA ILE A 334 -0.78 -14.26 -19.48
C ILE A 334 -1.90 -15.14 -20.05
N GLY A 335 -2.41 -14.79 -21.23
CA GLY A 335 -3.31 -15.67 -21.99
C GLY A 335 -4.59 -16.07 -21.25
N ASP A 336 -5.14 -15.13 -20.48
CA ASP A 336 -6.34 -15.21 -19.62
C ASP A 336 -6.32 -16.27 -18.51
N SER A 337 -5.41 -17.24 -18.54
CA SER A 337 -5.46 -18.43 -17.69
C SER A 337 -4.10 -18.89 -17.14
N THR A 338 -2.99 -18.29 -17.59
CA THR A 338 -1.64 -18.75 -17.23
C THR A 338 -0.95 -17.74 -16.32
N PRO A 339 -0.69 -18.07 -15.04
CA PRO A 339 0.18 -17.28 -14.18
C PRO A 339 1.65 -17.60 -14.50
N THR A 340 2.51 -16.58 -14.50
CA THR A 340 3.96 -16.72 -14.69
C THR A 340 4.71 -15.64 -13.91
N LEU A 341 6.05 -15.62 -13.97
CA LEU A 341 6.89 -14.57 -13.39
C LEU A 341 7.56 -13.74 -14.48
N ALA A 342 7.22 -12.45 -14.54
CA ALA A 342 7.75 -11.53 -15.55
C ALA A 342 8.14 -10.17 -14.92
N ALA A 343 8.74 -9.29 -15.71
CA ALA A 343 9.02 -7.92 -15.25
C ALA A 343 7.71 -7.22 -14.92
N PHE A 344 7.68 -6.50 -13.79
CA PHE A 344 6.51 -5.75 -13.37
C PHE A 344 6.29 -4.53 -14.26
N ASP A 345 5.03 -4.27 -14.63
CA ASP A 345 4.60 -3.05 -15.31
C ASP A 345 3.30 -2.55 -14.68
N ILE A 346 3.36 -1.41 -14.01
CA ILE A 346 2.22 -0.74 -13.36
C ILE A 346 1.14 -0.32 -14.37
N ASN A 347 1.47 -0.17 -15.65
CA ASN A 347 0.50 0.21 -16.68
C ASN A 347 -0.23 -0.98 -17.27
N SER A 348 0.11 -2.21 -16.87
CA SER A 348 -0.52 -3.44 -17.35
C SER A 348 -1.35 -4.11 -16.26
N ASP A 349 -2.64 -4.31 -16.51
CA ASP A 349 -3.52 -5.09 -15.62
C ASP A 349 -3.08 -6.56 -15.49
N ASN A 350 -2.21 -7.04 -16.39
CA ASN A 350 -1.60 -8.36 -16.27
C ASN A 350 -0.72 -8.49 -15.02
N SER A 351 -0.15 -7.38 -14.55
CA SER A 351 0.80 -7.35 -13.42
C SER A 351 0.12 -7.04 -12.08
N LYS A 352 -1.20 -6.82 -12.08
CA LYS A 352 -1.96 -6.32 -10.94
C LYS A 352 -2.91 -7.38 -10.42
N TRP A 353 -3.02 -7.41 -9.10
CA TRP A 353 -3.82 -8.37 -8.36
C TRP A 353 -4.66 -7.66 -7.30
N ASN A 354 -5.75 -8.30 -6.89
CA ASN A 354 -6.57 -7.88 -5.77
C ASN A 354 -6.82 -9.07 -4.84
N PHE A 355 -6.93 -8.77 -3.55
CA PHE A 355 -7.24 -9.77 -2.53
C PHE A 355 -8.67 -9.54 -2.04
N HIS A 356 -9.48 -10.60 -2.05
CA HIS A 356 -10.83 -10.57 -1.48
C HIS A 356 -10.88 -11.53 -0.29
N ASP A 357 -11.16 -10.98 0.90
CA ASP A 357 -11.26 -11.72 2.16
C ASP A 357 -12.36 -12.80 2.08
N HIS A 358 -12.09 -13.95 2.69
CA HIS A 358 -13.03 -15.07 2.81
C HIS A 358 -13.78 -15.18 4.13
#